data_AF-A0A6G0JJ68-F1
#
_entry.id   AF-A0A6G0JJ68-F1
#
_cell.length_a   1.000
_cell.length_b   1.000
_cell.length_c   1.000
_cell.angle_alpha   90.00
_cell.angle_beta   90.00
_cell.angle_gamma   90.00
#
_symmetry.space_group_name_H-M   'P 1'
#
loop_
_entity.id
_entity.type
_entity.pdbx_description
1 polymer ?
#
loop_
_entity_poly.entity_id
_entity_poly.type
_entity_poly.pdbx_seq_one_letter_code
_entity_poly.pdbx_strand_id
1 'polypeptide(L)'
;MTEAAAFKKPYELRQLIATIIVYSQVSEVRELWDQFYDDLSQDYAHTYRALQGQEKEDLIQFKTLKSLHDLLQINGYAVADFDLPQLHQYPALVVDSLLRNSLLRRELEGYDQSTLQSIVDQENQLNDGQRSIYDDILQAVDGSAQGEKLFFIDGPGSTGKSTLLRHILAKVRLSGKIAIAVASSGIASLLLMGGRTAHSTFKIPLKLNDKSTCAIYKQSNPTTLIQRASLVICDEAPMTHRHAFEAVDRTLRDIMDNDQEPFGGKVFVLSGDFRQILPVVVRGTPAETIDACLKSSSLWSHFKQLHLTENMRIQSARSESTAAELAAF
;
A
#
# COMPACT_ATOMS: atom_id res chain seq x y z
N MET A 1 8.46 -28.23 -14.55
CA MET A 1 9.03 -27.60 -13.35
C MET A 1 10.46 -27.13 -13.59
N THR A 2 11.37 -27.99 -14.04
CA THR A 2 12.79 -27.65 -14.28
C THR A 2 13.03 -26.42 -15.16
N GLU A 3 12.32 -26.30 -16.29
CA GLU A 3 12.45 -25.13 -17.17
C GLU A 3 11.90 -23.85 -16.53
N ALA A 4 10.80 -23.96 -15.79
CA ALA A 4 10.19 -22.81 -15.11
C ALA A 4 11.09 -22.30 -13.98
N ALA A 5 11.74 -23.19 -13.22
CA ALA A 5 12.63 -22.83 -12.11
C ALA A 5 13.78 -21.90 -12.55
N ALA A 6 14.23 -22.01 -13.80
CA ALA A 6 15.31 -21.18 -14.33
C ALA A 6 14.92 -19.69 -14.56
N PHE A 7 13.63 -19.38 -14.73
CA PHE A 7 13.20 -18.03 -15.17
C PHE A 7 12.00 -17.44 -14.41
N LYS A 8 11.27 -18.23 -13.63
CA LYS A 8 10.07 -17.80 -12.92
C LYS A 8 10.36 -17.37 -11.50
N LYS A 9 9.58 -16.40 -11.00
CA LYS A 9 9.69 -15.97 -9.60
C LYS A 9 9.14 -17.06 -8.66
N PRO A 10 9.64 -17.17 -7.42
CA PRO A 10 9.22 -18.21 -6.47
C PRO A 10 7.70 -18.33 -6.28
N TYR A 11 6.97 -17.21 -6.23
CA TYR A 11 5.50 -17.24 -6.15
C TYR A 11 4.84 -17.84 -7.41
N GLU A 12 5.33 -17.53 -8.62
CA GLU A 12 4.81 -18.12 -9.86
C GLU A 12 5.10 -19.63 -9.91
N LEU A 13 6.25 -20.06 -9.37
CA LEU A 13 6.56 -21.48 -9.22
C LEU A 13 5.60 -22.18 -8.24
N ARG A 14 5.25 -21.53 -7.12
CA ARG A 14 4.23 -22.02 -6.18
C ARG A 14 2.84 -22.11 -6.83
N GLN A 15 2.49 -21.19 -7.73
CA GLN A 15 1.24 -21.28 -8.51
C GLN A 15 1.28 -22.46 -9.50
N LEU A 16 2.40 -22.66 -10.18
CA LEU A 16 2.57 -23.75 -11.13
C LEU A 16 2.50 -25.11 -10.44
N ILE A 17 3.20 -25.29 -9.31
CA ILE A 17 3.17 -26.55 -8.57
C ILE A 17 1.77 -26.84 -8.01
N ALA A 18 1.06 -25.83 -7.49
CA ALA A 18 -0.33 -25.98 -7.06
C ALA A 18 -1.23 -26.46 -8.21
N THR A 19 -1.05 -25.88 -9.41
CA THR A 19 -1.79 -26.28 -10.62
C THR A 19 -1.49 -27.72 -11.02
N ILE A 20 -0.21 -28.10 -11.04
CA ILE A 20 0.24 -29.46 -11.36
C ILE A 20 -0.36 -30.47 -10.37
N ILE A 21 -0.29 -30.19 -9.07
CA ILE A 21 -0.81 -31.06 -8.01
C ILE A 21 -2.33 -31.26 -8.17
N VAL A 22 -3.08 -30.18 -8.43
CA VAL A 22 -4.55 -30.24 -8.55
C VAL A 22 -5.01 -30.93 -9.82
N TYR A 23 -4.35 -30.69 -10.96
CA TYR A 23 -4.89 -31.05 -12.27
C TYR A 23 -4.15 -32.20 -12.98
N SER A 24 -2.94 -32.57 -12.54
CA SER A 24 -2.09 -33.51 -13.28
C SER A 24 -1.93 -34.89 -12.62
N GLN A 25 -2.74 -35.23 -11.61
CA GLN A 25 -2.71 -36.53 -10.91
C GLN A 25 -1.29 -37.02 -10.60
N VAL A 26 -0.48 -36.16 -9.98
CA VAL A 26 0.91 -36.48 -9.67
C VAL A 26 0.97 -37.51 -8.54
N SER A 27 1.60 -38.66 -8.80
CA SER A 27 1.76 -39.74 -7.83
C SER A 27 2.75 -39.40 -6.71
N GLU A 28 3.78 -38.62 -7.02
CA GLU A 28 4.94 -38.36 -6.15
C GLU A 28 5.03 -36.87 -5.78
N VAL A 29 3.97 -36.34 -5.17
CA VAL A 29 3.90 -34.92 -4.77
C VAL A 29 5.03 -34.55 -3.81
N ARG A 30 5.46 -35.48 -2.95
CA ARG A 30 6.56 -35.26 -2.00
C ARG A 30 7.89 -35.04 -2.68
N GLU A 31 8.24 -35.90 -3.64
CA GLU A 31 9.50 -35.77 -4.38
C GLU A 31 9.53 -34.47 -5.18
N LEU A 32 8.39 -34.07 -5.76
CA LEU A 32 8.27 -32.80 -6.47
C LEU A 32 8.50 -31.59 -5.55
N TRP A 33 7.95 -31.63 -4.33
CA TRP A 33 8.18 -30.60 -3.33
C TRP A 33 9.66 -30.56 -2.92
N ASP A 34 10.23 -31.70 -2.54
CA ASP A 34 11.62 -31.78 -2.04
C ASP A 34 12.63 -31.36 -3.12
N GLN A 35 12.39 -31.74 -4.38
CA GLN A 35 13.25 -31.37 -5.51
C GLN A 35 13.29 -29.87 -5.78
N PHE A 36 12.15 -29.19 -5.68
CA PHE A 36 12.02 -27.77 -6.05
C PHE A 36 11.89 -26.84 -4.83
N TYR A 37 12.05 -27.35 -3.60
CA TYR A 37 11.82 -26.59 -2.37
C TYR A 37 12.65 -25.31 -2.29
N ASP A 38 13.93 -25.37 -2.66
CA ASP A 38 14.84 -24.22 -2.61
C ASP A 38 14.38 -23.11 -3.57
N ASP A 39 13.97 -23.47 -4.79
CA ASP A 39 13.42 -22.52 -5.77
C ASP A 39 12.07 -21.95 -5.31
N LEU A 40 11.23 -22.80 -4.71
CA LEU A 40 9.92 -22.42 -4.19
C LEU A 40 10.01 -21.53 -2.97
N SER A 41 11.09 -21.57 -2.19
CA SER A 41 11.21 -20.87 -0.90
C SER A 41 12.18 -19.67 -0.96
N GLN A 42 12.84 -19.46 -2.09
CA GLN A 42 13.93 -18.49 -2.26
C GLN A 42 13.57 -17.06 -1.82
N ASP A 43 12.35 -16.60 -2.09
CA ASP A 43 11.88 -15.27 -1.68
C ASP A 43 11.77 -15.14 -0.15
N TYR A 44 11.28 -16.18 0.52
CA TYR A 44 11.25 -16.23 1.98
C TYR A 44 12.65 -16.39 2.57
N ALA A 45 13.51 -17.22 1.98
CA ALA A 45 14.90 -17.36 2.41
C ALA A 45 15.67 -16.04 2.34
N HIS A 46 15.46 -15.27 1.27
CA HIS A 46 16.02 -13.93 1.13
C HIS A 46 15.43 -12.94 2.16
N THR A 47 14.10 -12.96 2.35
CA THR A 47 13.40 -12.09 3.29
C THR A 47 13.87 -12.29 4.73
N TYR A 48 14.09 -13.55 5.14
CA TYR A 48 14.47 -13.92 6.50
C TYR A 48 15.96 -14.23 6.66
N ARG A 49 16.82 -13.70 5.75
CA ARG A 49 18.27 -13.96 5.75
C ARG A 49 19.01 -13.55 7.03
N ALA A 50 18.44 -12.62 7.81
CA ALA A 50 19.01 -12.14 9.06
C ALA A 50 18.80 -13.12 10.23
N LEU A 51 17.82 -14.02 10.15
CA LEU A 51 17.61 -15.08 11.14
C LEU A 51 18.63 -16.20 10.92
N GLN A 52 18.94 -16.95 11.97
CA GLN A 52 19.87 -18.08 11.93
C GLN A 52 19.30 -19.28 12.71
N GLY A 53 19.83 -20.46 12.41
CA GLY A 53 19.47 -21.70 13.09
C GLY A 53 18.11 -22.27 12.67
N GLN A 54 17.63 -23.24 13.44
CA GLN A 54 16.44 -24.02 13.13
C GLN A 54 15.17 -23.17 13.01
N GLU A 55 15.04 -22.11 13.81
CA GLU A 55 13.87 -21.21 13.77
C GLU A 55 13.70 -20.54 12.40
N LYS A 56 14.81 -20.24 11.71
CA LYS A 56 14.79 -19.68 10.36
C LYS A 56 14.24 -20.70 9.37
N GLU A 57 14.78 -21.92 9.40
CA GLU A 57 14.40 -22.98 8.46
C GLU A 57 12.93 -23.36 8.63
N ASP A 58 12.47 -23.52 9.88
CA ASP A 58 11.08 -23.80 10.22
C ASP A 58 10.15 -22.67 9.71
N LEU A 59 10.56 -21.41 9.87
CA LEU A 59 9.78 -20.25 9.40
C LEU A 59 9.69 -20.20 7.87
N ILE A 60 10.79 -20.43 7.16
CA ILE A 60 10.83 -20.45 5.70
C ILE A 60 9.95 -21.58 5.17
N GLN A 61 10.07 -22.78 5.74
CA GLN A 61 9.28 -23.93 5.30
C GLN A 61 7.79 -23.69 5.58
N PHE A 62 7.44 -23.19 6.76
CA PHE A 62 6.07 -22.83 7.10
C PHE A 62 5.48 -21.78 6.14
N LYS A 63 6.22 -20.71 5.84
CA LYS A 63 5.74 -19.63 4.95
C LYS A 63 5.54 -20.14 3.51
N THR A 64 6.49 -20.93 3.01
CA THR A 64 6.42 -21.55 1.68
C THR A 64 5.21 -22.48 1.58
N LEU A 65 5.05 -23.35 2.58
CA LEU A 65 3.94 -24.30 2.65
C LEU A 65 2.59 -23.60 2.82
N LYS A 66 2.52 -22.53 3.64
CA LYS A 66 1.29 -21.76 3.82
C LYS A 66 0.89 -21.02 2.55
N SER A 67 1.84 -20.44 1.82
CA SER A 67 1.58 -19.85 0.50
C SER A 67 1.04 -20.88 -0.49
N LEU A 68 1.59 -22.10 -0.48
CA LEU A 68 1.08 -23.19 -1.33
C LEU A 68 -0.33 -23.62 -0.90
N HIS A 69 -0.56 -23.76 0.41
CA HIS A 69 -1.88 -24.08 0.97
C HIS A 69 -2.95 -23.09 0.52
N ASP A 70 -2.66 -21.79 0.58
CA ASP A 70 -3.60 -20.75 0.18
C ASP A 70 -3.96 -20.85 -1.31
N LEU A 71 -3.01 -21.28 -2.17
CA LEU A 71 -3.25 -21.51 -3.60
C LEU A 71 -4.08 -22.78 -3.86
N LEU A 72 -3.86 -23.85 -3.09
CA LEU A 72 -4.64 -25.08 -3.17
C LEU A 72 -6.09 -24.86 -2.71
N GLN A 73 -6.29 -24.04 -1.68
CA GLN A 73 -7.62 -23.74 -1.14
C GLN A 73 -8.56 -23.10 -2.17
N ILE A 74 -8.02 -22.35 -3.14
CA ILE A 74 -8.79 -21.78 -4.25
C ILE A 74 -9.49 -22.89 -5.06
N ASN A 75 -8.88 -24.06 -5.14
CA ASN A 75 -9.40 -25.23 -5.85
C ASN A 75 -10.10 -26.23 -4.90
N GLY A 76 -10.36 -25.86 -3.65
CA GLY A 76 -11.06 -26.70 -2.68
C GLY A 76 -10.20 -27.74 -1.96
N TYR A 77 -8.87 -27.70 -2.14
CA TYR A 77 -7.94 -28.63 -1.50
C TYR A 77 -7.15 -27.97 -0.37
N ALA A 78 -6.64 -28.79 0.53
CA ALA A 78 -5.68 -28.44 1.55
C ALA A 78 -4.36 -29.18 1.31
N VAL A 79 -3.26 -28.66 1.87
CA VAL A 79 -1.98 -29.41 1.95
C VAL A 79 -2.11 -30.76 2.66
N ALA A 80 -3.15 -30.95 3.49
CA ALA A 80 -3.45 -32.23 4.14
C ALA A 80 -3.99 -33.29 3.17
N ASP A 81 -4.46 -32.89 1.99
CA ASP A 81 -4.97 -33.82 0.97
C ASP A 81 -3.85 -34.42 0.11
N PHE A 82 -2.60 -33.97 0.29
CA PHE A 82 -1.43 -34.40 -0.48
C PHE A 82 -0.29 -34.81 0.46
N ASP A 83 0.69 -35.56 -0.07
CA ASP A 83 1.90 -35.95 0.66
C ASP A 83 2.92 -34.79 0.75
N LEU A 84 2.49 -33.70 1.40
CA LEU A 84 3.31 -32.52 1.66
C LEU A 84 3.65 -32.44 3.16
N PRO A 85 4.68 -31.66 3.55
CA PRO A 85 4.83 -31.24 4.94
C PRO A 85 3.54 -30.61 5.43
N GLN A 86 3.22 -30.78 6.71
CA GLN A 86 1.92 -30.41 7.24
C GLN A 86 2.02 -29.16 8.11
N LEU A 87 1.09 -28.22 7.94
CA LEU A 87 1.12 -26.95 8.69
C LEU A 87 1.05 -27.18 10.21
N HIS A 88 0.37 -28.24 10.67
CA HIS A 88 0.28 -28.57 12.09
C HIS A 88 1.62 -29.00 12.73
N GLN A 89 2.66 -29.27 11.93
CA GLN A 89 4.03 -29.50 12.43
C GLN A 89 4.63 -28.21 13.03
N TYR A 90 4.04 -27.06 12.72
CA TYR A 90 4.48 -25.73 13.16
C TYR A 90 3.39 -25.03 14.02
N PRO A 91 2.97 -25.60 15.16
CA PRO A 91 1.80 -25.13 15.89
C PRO A 91 1.94 -23.67 16.36
N ALA A 92 3.12 -23.26 16.81
CA ALA A 92 3.39 -21.88 17.20
C ALA A 92 3.26 -20.91 16.01
N LEU A 93 3.75 -21.29 14.82
CA LEU A 93 3.65 -20.48 13.61
C LEU A 93 2.24 -20.47 13.03
N VAL A 94 1.47 -21.56 13.15
CA VAL A 94 0.05 -21.61 12.78
C VAL A 94 -0.74 -20.64 13.65
N VAL A 95 -0.59 -20.73 14.98
CA VAL A 95 -1.26 -19.83 15.92
C VAL A 95 -0.84 -18.39 15.67
N ASP A 96 0.45 -18.12 15.54
CA ASP A 96 0.95 -16.81 15.16
C ASP A 96 0.40 -16.34 13.81
N SER A 97 0.21 -17.24 12.84
CA SER A 97 -0.37 -16.91 11.54
C SER A 97 -1.85 -16.59 11.58
N LEU A 98 -2.60 -17.28 12.42
CA LEU A 98 -4.01 -17.02 12.66
C LEU A 98 -4.20 -15.73 13.46
N LEU A 99 -3.29 -15.43 14.39
CA LEU A 99 -3.30 -14.23 15.22
C LEU A 99 -2.72 -13.00 14.51
N ARG A 100 -1.73 -13.17 13.62
CA ARG A 100 -1.16 -12.07 12.85
C ARG A 100 -2.12 -11.69 11.74
N ASN A 101 -2.73 -10.54 11.93
CA ASN A 101 -3.44 -9.78 10.92
C ASN A 101 -2.71 -9.80 9.56
N SER A 102 -3.34 -10.46 8.58
CA SER A 102 -2.81 -10.63 7.23
C SER A 102 -2.53 -9.30 6.52
N LEU A 103 -3.24 -8.24 6.89
CA LEU A 103 -2.99 -6.90 6.36
C LEU A 103 -1.65 -6.34 6.86
N LEU A 104 -1.29 -6.55 8.13
CA LEU A 104 0.00 -6.14 8.68
C LEU A 104 1.15 -6.90 8.01
N ARG A 105 0.99 -8.21 7.85
CA ARG A 105 2.00 -9.06 7.18
C ARG A 105 2.29 -8.58 5.78
N ARG A 106 1.25 -8.28 4.98
CA ARG A 106 1.47 -7.74 3.64
C ARG A 106 2.21 -6.40 3.67
N GLU A 107 1.93 -5.50 4.62
CA GLU A 107 2.63 -4.22 4.65
C GLU A 107 4.08 -4.32 5.14
N LEU A 108 4.41 -5.30 5.97
CA LEU A 108 5.75 -5.48 6.54
C LEU A 108 6.65 -6.43 5.73
N GLU A 109 6.06 -7.46 5.11
CA GLU A 109 6.78 -8.56 4.44
C GLU A 109 6.49 -8.62 2.94
N GLY A 110 5.49 -7.88 2.44
CA GLY A 110 5.00 -8.01 1.06
C GLY A 110 5.77 -7.22 0.01
N TYR A 111 6.81 -6.47 0.40
CA TYR A 111 7.60 -5.63 -0.50
C TYR A 111 9.03 -6.15 -0.59
N ASP A 112 9.53 -6.30 -1.82
CA ASP A 112 10.92 -6.67 -2.04
C ASP A 112 11.86 -5.53 -1.60
N GLN A 113 12.72 -5.83 -0.63
CA GLN A 113 13.63 -4.84 -0.04
C GLN A 113 14.61 -4.28 -1.06
N SER A 114 15.06 -5.07 -2.04
CA SER A 114 15.99 -4.59 -3.06
C SER A 114 15.35 -3.56 -3.99
N THR A 115 14.08 -3.77 -4.35
CA THR A 115 13.27 -2.82 -5.10
C THR A 115 13.06 -1.54 -4.30
N LEU A 116 12.71 -1.63 -3.01
CA LEU A 116 12.56 -0.45 -2.15
C LEU A 116 13.87 0.35 -2.04
N GLN A 117 14.99 -0.33 -1.83
CA GLN A 117 16.32 0.29 -1.76
C GLN A 117 16.66 0.99 -3.08
N SER A 118 16.41 0.35 -4.23
CA SER A 118 16.70 0.95 -5.55
C SER A 118 15.94 2.26 -5.81
N ILE A 119 14.74 2.41 -5.24
CA ILE A 119 13.97 3.65 -5.32
C ILE A 119 14.57 4.70 -4.39
N VAL A 120 14.91 4.31 -3.17
CA VAL A 120 15.54 5.20 -2.17
C VAL A 120 16.91 5.69 -2.64
N ASP A 121 17.68 4.88 -3.35
CA ASP A 121 18.98 5.28 -3.91
C ASP A 121 18.85 6.37 -4.99
N GLN A 122 17.64 6.56 -5.54
CA GLN A 122 17.32 7.60 -6.53
C GLN A 122 16.81 8.90 -5.89
N GLU A 123 16.85 9.04 -4.56
CA GLU A 123 16.45 10.27 -3.84
C GLU A 123 17.14 11.54 -4.37
N ASN A 124 18.36 11.42 -4.90
CA ASN A 124 19.12 12.54 -5.47
C ASN A 124 18.54 13.05 -6.82
N GLN A 125 17.54 12.36 -7.39
CA GLN A 125 16.85 12.79 -8.61
C GLN A 125 15.62 13.67 -8.32
N LEU A 126 15.23 13.81 -7.05
CA LEU A 126 14.16 14.74 -6.67
C LEU A 126 14.65 16.17 -6.85
N ASN A 127 13.83 17.03 -7.46
CA ASN A 127 14.13 18.46 -7.50
C ASN A 127 14.00 19.09 -6.10
N ASP A 128 14.47 20.32 -5.93
CA ASP A 128 14.51 20.99 -4.62
C ASP A 128 13.13 21.09 -3.96
N GLY A 129 12.08 21.36 -4.75
CA GLY A 129 10.70 21.41 -4.26
C GLY A 129 10.18 20.05 -3.78
N GLN A 130 10.41 18.99 -4.57
CA GLN A 130 10.08 17.62 -4.19
C GLN A 130 10.87 17.16 -2.97
N ARG A 131 12.16 17.52 -2.90
CA ARG A 131 13.05 17.16 -1.80
C ARG A 131 12.61 17.83 -0.50
N SER A 132 12.24 19.10 -0.54
CA SER A 132 11.72 19.80 0.65
C SER A 132 10.44 19.13 1.17
N ILE A 133 9.49 18.79 0.30
CA ILE A 133 8.25 18.10 0.70
C ILE A 133 8.54 16.69 1.24
N TYR A 134 9.47 15.98 0.60
CA TYR A 134 9.94 14.67 1.01
C TYR A 134 10.47 14.70 2.45
N ASP A 135 11.39 15.63 2.73
CA ASP A 135 12.03 15.76 4.03
C ASP A 135 11.01 16.20 5.11
N ASP A 136 10.11 17.14 4.81
CA ASP A 136 9.02 17.57 5.71
C ASP A 136 8.14 16.38 6.15
N ILE A 137 7.71 15.56 5.19
CA ILE A 137 6.83 14.42 5.47
C ILE A 137 7.57 13.32 6.24
N LEU A 138 8.82 13.02 5.91
CA LEU A 138 9.61 12.04 6.65
C LEU A 138 9.88 12.50 8.08
N GLN A 139 10.17 13.78 8.28
CA GLN A 139 10.31 14.35 9.60
C GLN A 139 9.02 14.20 10.41
N ALA A 140 7.85 14.39 9.81
CA ALA A 140 6.57 14.15 10.50
C ALA A 140 6.35 12.66 10.84
N VAL A 141 6.82 11.73 10.01
CA VAL A 141 6.73 10.28 10.23
C VAL A 141 7.73 9.79 11.29
N ASP A 142 8.89 10.43 11.41
CA ASP A 142 9.96 10.11 12.36
C ASP A 142 9.87 10.89 13.68
N GLY A 143 9.21 12.04 13.66
CA GLY A 143 9.13 13.00 14.77
C GLY A 143 8.19 12.61 15.90
N SER A 144 8.19 13.44 16.95
CA SER A 144 7.35 13.30 18.14
C SER A 144 5.90 13.74 17.87
N ALA A 145 4.99 13.48 18.83
CA ALA A 145 3.56 13.73 18.68
C ALA A 145 3.18 15.21 18.43
N GLN A 146 4.11 16.16 18.54
CA GLN A 146 3.89 17.60 18.35
C GLN A 146 4.50 18.04 17.01
N GLY A 147 3.67 18.52 16.08
CA GLY A 147 4.11 18.99 14.77
C GLY A 147 2.99 18.95 13.72
N GLU A 148 3.26 19.48 12.53
CA GLU A 148 2.37 19.36 11.37
C GLU A 148 2.32 17.89 10.91
N LYS A 149 1.10 17.32 10.86
CA LYS A 149 0.89 15.92 10.46
C LYS A 149 0.04 15.78 9.19
N LEU A 150 -0.63 16.85 8.78
CA LEU A 150 -1.56 16.83 7.66
C LEU A 150 -0.99 17.68 6.53
N PHE A 151 -0.76 17.06 5.38
CA PHE A 151 -0.15 17.69 4.23
C PHE A 151 -1.04 17.53 2.99
N PHE A 152 -1.23 18.60 2.23
CA PHE A 152 -1.83 18.55 0.91
C PHE A 152 -0.77 18.93 -0.13
N ILE A 153 -0.41 17.99 -1.00
CA ILE A 153 0.52 18.19 -2.11
C ILE A 153 -0.31 18.60 -3.34
N ASP A 154 -0.31 19.90 -3.64
CA ASP A 154 -0.80 20.42 -4.90
C ASP A 154 0.31 20.36 -5.96
N GLY A 155 -0.07 19.99 -7.18
CA GLY A 155 0.80 20.17 -8.32
C GLY A 155 0.03 19.95 -9.60
N PRO A 156 0.34 20.66 -10.69
CA PRO A 156 -0.25 20.36 -11.98
C PRO A 156 0.14 18.96 -12.47
N GLY A 157 -0.41 18.55 -13.62
CA GLY A 157 0.12 17.41 -14.35
C GLY A 157 1.63 17.58 -14.59
N SER A 158 2.36 16.46 -14.66
CA SER A 158 3.79 16.46 -15.04
C SER A 158 4.79 17.01 -14.00
N THR A 159 4.37 17.41 -12.79
CA THR A 159 5.28 17.89 -11.73
C THR A 159 5.91 16.78 -10.88
N GLY A 160 5.68 15.52 -11.24
CA GLY A 160 6.28 14.37 -10.56
C GLY A 160 5.65 13.99 -9.21
N LYS A 161 4.41 14.42 -8.92
CA LYS A 161 3.66 14.04 -7.70
C LYS A 161 3.75 12.53 -7.40
N SER A 162 3.37 11.69 -8.36
CA SER A 162 3.38 10.23 -8.17
C SER A 162 4.79 9.68 -7.92
N THR A 163 5.82 10.29 -8.53
CA THR A 163 7.23 9.95 -8.26
C THR A 163 7.61 10.28 -6.83
N LEU A 164 7.23 11.47 -6.34
CA LEU A 164 7.46 11.88 -4.96
C LEU A 164 6.76 10.93 -3.96
N LEU A 165 5.46 10.64 -4.17
CA LEU A 165 4.72 9.70 -3.32
C LEU A 165 5.37 8.32 -3.29
N ARG A 166 5.90 7.85 -4.44
CA ARG A 166 6.61 6.57 -4.53
C ARG A 166 7.88 6.55 -3.67
N HIS A 167 8.67 7.63 -3.67
CA HIS A 167 9.87 7.72 -2.82
C HIS A 167 9.50 7.73 -1.35
N ILE A 168 8.49 8.52 -0.95
CA ILE A 168 8.02 8.58 0.45
C ILE A 168 7.59 7.18 0.93
N LEU A 169 6.75 6.50 0.15
CA LEU A 169 6.30 5.14 0.48
C LEU A 169 7.47 4.17 0.58
N ALA A 170 8.44 4.26 -0.34
CA ALA A 170 9.61 3.39 -0.35
C ALA A 170 10.42 3.56 0.93
N LYS A 171 10.73 4.79 1.32
CA LYS A 171 11.55 5.10 2.49
C LYS A 171 10.91 4.68 3.80
N VAL A 172 9.63 4.98 3.99
CA VAL A 172 8.89 4.62 5.20
C VAL A 172 8.84 3.10 5.37
N ARG A 173 8.56 2.36 4.29
CA ARG A 173 8.52 0.89 4.31
C ARG A 173 9.89 0.26 4.49
N LEU A 174 10.93 0.80 3.85
CA LEU A 174 12.31 0.35 4.02
C LEU A 174 12.79 0.51 5.47
N SER A 175 12.26 1.51 6.17
CA SER A 175 12.51 1.75 7.61
C SER A 175 11.69 0.83 8.54
N GLY A 176 11.00 -0.17 8.00
CA GLY A 176 10.19 -1.13 8.76
C GLY A 176 8.88 -0.56 9.30
N LYS A 177 8.47 0.64 8.88
CA LYS A 177 7.21 1.28 9.27
C LYS A 177 6.08 0.94 8.29
N ILE A 178 4.84 1.02 8.76
CA ILE A 178 3.66 0.75 7.93
C ILE A 178 3.16 2.04 7.28
N ALA A 179 3.09 2.02 5.94
CA ALA A 179 2.51 3.09 5.14
C ALA A 179 1.30 2.59 4.34
N ILE A 180 0.12 3.16 4.63
CA ILE A 180 -1.13 2.86 3.92
C ILE A 180 -1.19 3.76 2.69
N ALA A 181 -1.13 3.16 1.50
CA ALA A 181 -1.27 3.86 0.23
C ALA A 181 -2.68 3.65 -0.34
N VAL A 182 -3.42 4.73 -0.54
CA VAL A 182 -4.73 4.71 -1.18
C VAL A 182 -4.86 5.74 -2.29
N ALA A 183 -5.81 5.54 -3.19
CA ALA A 183 -6.23 6.54 -4.15
C ALA A 183 -7.75 6.61 -4.27
N SER A 184 -8.25 7.71 -4.83
CA SER A 184 -9.69 7.91 -5.08
C SER A 184 -10.26 6.92 -6.10
N SER A 185 -9.48 6.53 -7.11
CA SER A 185 -9.90 5.60 -8.18
C SER A 185 -9.05 4.32 -8.22
N GLY A 186 -9.62 3.26 -8.80
CA GLY A 186 -8.92 1.99 -8.99
C GLY A 186 -7.67 2.13 -9.85
N ILE A 187 -7.77 2.89 -10.94
CA ILE A 187 -6.65 3.11 -11.87
C ILE A 187 -5.52 3.88 -11.18
N ALA A 188 -5.84 4.96 -10.47
CA ALA A 188 -4.83 5.73 -9.73
C ALA A 188 -4.13 4.88 -8.66
N SER A 189 -4.86 3.97 -8.01
CA SER A 189 -4.27 3.11 -6.97
C SER A 189 -3.19 2.16 -7.50
N LEU A 190 -3.21 1.80 -8.79
CA LEU A 190 -2.19 0.95 -9.41
C LEU A 190 -0.83 1.65 -9.54
N LEU A 191 -0.82 2.99 -9.55
CA LEU A 191 0.40 3.79 -9.64
C LEU A 191 1.13 3.90 -8.29
N LEU A 192 0.43 3.64 -7.19
CA LEU A 192 1.00 3.61 -5.85
C LEU A 192 1.47 2.20 -5.51
N MET A 193 2.67 2.09 -4.94
CA MET A 193 3.17 0.78 -4.50
C MET A 193 2.26 0.21 -3.42
N GLY A 194 1.67 -0.96 -3.68
CA GLY A 194 0.70 -1.57 -2.76
C GLY A 194 -0.63 -0.80 -2.62
N GLY A 195 -0.89 0.13 -3.55
CA GLY A 195 -2.06 0.99 -3.51
C GLY A 195 -3.38 0.25 -3.63
N ARG A 196 -4.41 0.80 -2.99
CA ARG A 196 -5.81 0.38 -3.15
C ARG A 196 -6.74 1.57 -3.21
N THR A 197 -8.01 1.34 -3.54
CA THR A 197 -9.00 2.42 -3.43
C THR A 197 -9.28 2.76 -1.98
N ALA A 198 -9.43 4.05 -1.67
CA ALA A 198 -9.78 4.53 -0.32
C ALA A 198 -11.06 3.85 0.20
N HIS A 199 -12.05 3.68 -0.68
CA HIS A 199 -13.30 2.95 -0.39
C HIS A 199 -13.05 1.53 0.12
N SER A 200 -12.19 0.75 -0.54
CA SER A 200 -11.94 -0.64 -0.16
C SER A 200 -11.11 -0.78 1.13
N THR A 201 -10.15 0.12 1.33
CA THR A 201 -9.24 0.14 2.48
C THR A 201 -9.96 0.59 3.74
N PHE A 202 -10.67 1.71 3.67
CA PHE A 202 -11.36 2.27 4.83
C PHE A 202 -12.81 1.79 4.97
N LYS A 203 -13.34 1.00 4.03
CA LYS A 203 -14.77 0.58 4.05
C LYS A 203 -15.71 1.78 4.08
N ILE A 204 -15.41 2.78 3.25
CA ILE A 204 -16.22 4.00 3.11
C ILE A 204 -17.60 3.60 2.52
N PRO A 205 -18.72 4.00 3.16
CA PRO A 205 -20.05 3.75 2.61
C PRO A 205 -20.24 4.40 1.24
N LEU A 206 -20.99 3.74 0.34
CA LEU A 206 -21.31 4.32 -0.97
C LEU A 206 -22.29 5.50 -0.88
N LYS A 207 -23.14 5.52 0.16
CA LYS A 207 -24.04 6.63 0.48
C LYS A 207 -23.43 7.42 1.62
N LEU A 208 -22.96 8.63 1.30
CA LEU A 208 -22.29 9.51 2.24
C LEU A 208 -23.19 10.68 2.65
N ASN A 209 -23.03 11.08 3.91
CA ASN A 209 -23.58 12.29 4.50
C ASN A 209 -22.60 12.80 5.58
N ASP A 210 -22.91 13.96 6.14
CA ASP A 210 -22.18 14.65 7.22
C ASP A 210 -21.87 13.77 8.44
N LYS A 211 -22.72 12.77 8.72
CA LYS A 211 -22.61 11.86 9.88
C LYS A 211 -22.08 10.47 9.56
N SER A 212 -21.77 10.18 8.30
CA SER A 212 -21.40 8.83 7.83
C SER A 212 -20.06 8.37 8.39
N THR A 213 -19.97 7.23 9.07
CA THR A 213 -18.68 6.64 9.48
C THR A 213 -18.25 5.53 8.52
N CYS A 214 -16.97 5.17 8.55
CA CYS A 214 -16.47 3.99 7.86
C CYS A 214 -16.94 2.69 8.54
N ALA A 215 -17.24 1.66 7.75
CA ALA A 215 -17.69 0.36 8.25
C ALA A 215 -16.51 -0.51 8.74
N ILE A 216 -15.76 0.01 9.72
CA ILE A 216 -14.64 -0.67 10.38
C ILE A 216 -15.00 -0.89 11.84
N TYR A 217 -14.94 -2.15 12.29
CA TYR A 217 -15.19 -2.52 13.69
C TYR A 217 -13.92 -2.40 14.52
N LYS A 218 -14.01 -1.89 15.77
CA LYS A 218 -12.86 -1.61 16.66
C LYS A 218 -11.95 -2.82 16.92
N GLN A 219 -12.47 -4.05 16.88
CA GLN A 219 -11.70 -5.30 17.05
C GLN A 219 -11.49 -6.03 15.71
N SER A 220 -11.05 -5.32 14.67
CA SER A 220 -10.86 -5.89 13.33
C SER A 220 -9.43 -5.73 12.81
N ASN A 221 -9.08 -6.54 11.82
CA ASN A 221 -7.79 -6.45 11.13
C ASN A 221 -7.53 -5.04 10.54
N PRO A 222 -8.48 -4.37 9.85
CA PRO A 222 -8.29 -2.99 9.41
C PRO A 222 -7.95 -2.02 10.56
N THR A 223 -8.56 -2.19 11.73
CA THR A 223 -8.26 -1.36 12.91
C THR A 223 -6.81 -1.49 13.35
N THR A 224 -6.30 -2.71 13.53
CA THR A 224 -4.90 -2.89 13.95
C THR A 224 -3.93 -2.37 12.89
N LEU A 225 -4.27 -2.48 11.60
CA LEU A 225 -3.48 -1.90 10.52
C LEU A 225 -3.40 -0.37 10.65
N ILE A 226 -4.54 0.29 10.82
CA ILE A 226 -4.63 1.75 10.98
C ILE A 226 -3.87 2.20 12.24
N GLN A 227 -4.05 1.50 13.36
CA GLN A 227 -3.36 1.79 14.61
C GLN A 227 -1.84 1.72 14.46
N ARG A 228 -1.32 0.72 13.75
CA ARG A 228 0.12 0.54 13.53
C ARG A 228 0.69 1.35 12.37
N ALA A 229 -0.14 1.94 11.51
CA ALA A 229 0.32 2.76 10.39
C ALA A 229 0.98 4.04 10.91
N SER A 230 2.17 4.35 10.39
CA SER A 230 2.88 5.60 10.64
C SER A 230 2.52 6.69 9.64
N LEU A 231 2.06 6.29 8.44
CA LEU A 231 1.72 7.19 7.34
C LEU A 231 0.49 6.68 6.59
N VAL A 232 -0.39 7.60 6.21
CA VAL A 232 -1.48 7.38 5.25
C VAL A 232 -1.31 8.35 4.08
N ILE A 233 -1.25 7.83 2.86
CA ILE A 233 -1.24 8.63 1.62
C ILE A 233 -2.53 8.38 0.86
N CYS A 234 -3.21 9.45 0.44
CA CYS A 234 -4.35 9.39 -0.48
C CYS A 234 -4.06 10.23 -1.73
N ASP A 235 -3.87 9.56 -2.86
CA ASP A 235 -3.67 10.20 -4.16
C ASP A 235 -5.00 10.45 -4.89
N GLU A 236 -4.99 11.44 -5.79
CA GLU A 236 -6.17 11.95 -6.49
C GLU A 236 -7.29 12.41 -5.55
N ALA A 237 -6.93 12.97 -4.39
CA ALA A 237 -7.86 13.38 -3.34
C ALA A 237 -8.97 14.35 -3.82
N PRO A 238 -8.72 15.33 -4.71
CA PRO A 238 -9.75 16.25 -5.20
C PRO A 238 -10.95 15.58 -5.89
N MET A 239 -10.80 14.37 -6.42
CA MET A 239 -11.89 13.63 -7.05
C MET A 239 -12.90 13.06 -6.04
N THR A 240 -12.55 13.04 -4.76
CA THR A 240 -13.36 12.40 -3.71
C THR A 240 -14.20 13.43 -2.95
N HIS A 241 -15.46 13.08 -2.70
CA HIS A 241 -16.40 13.92 -1.95
C HIS A 241 -15.89 14.17 -0.52
N ARG A 242 -16.03 15.41 0.00
CA ARG A 242 -15.56 15.80 1.34
C ARG A 242 -16.01 14.86 2.48
N HIS A 243 -17.28 14.47 2.46
CA HIS A 243 -17.85 13.53 3.43
C HIS A 243 -17.12 12.18 3.52
N ALA A 244 -16.42 11.74 2.47
CA ALA A 244 -15.60 10.54 2.56
C ALA A 244 -14.38 10.78 3.48
N PHE A 245 -13.72 11.93 3.36
CA PHE A 245 -12.60 12.30 4.23
C PHE A 245 -13.07 12.56 5.66
N GLU A 246 -14.22 13.20 5.84
CA GLU A 246 -14.84 13.42 7.16
C GLU A 246 -15.27 12.10 7.82
N ALA A 247 -15.76 11.14 7.04
CA ALA A 247 -16.06 9.79 7.52
C ALA A 247 -14.80 9.06 7.99
N VAL A 248 -13.72 9.14 7.20
CA VAL A 248 -12.42 8.56 7.54
C VAL A 248 -11.84 9.23 8.78
N ASP A 249 -11.88 10.56 8.88
CA ASP A 249 -11.46 11.33 10.06
C ASP A 249 -12.18 10.85 11.32
N ARG A 250 -13.52 10.86 11.32
CA ARG A 250 -14.33 10.40 12.46
C ARG A 250 -14.02 8.96 12.86
N THR A 251 -13.85 8.06 11.89
CA THR A 251 -13.49 6.67 12.19
C THR A 251 -12.07 6.52 12.72
N LEU A 252 -11.10 7.29 12.20
CA LEU A 252 -9.72 7.22 12.70
C LEU A 252 -9.59 7.79 14.11
N ARG A 253 -10.34 8.84 14.46
CA ARG A 253 -10.39 9.36 15.83
C ARG A 253 -10.88 8.31 16.82
N ASP A 254 -11.96 7.60 16.50
CA ASP A 254 -12.50 6.50 17.31
C ASP A 254 -11.54 5.30 17.41
N ILE A 255 -10.92 4.91 16.28
CA ILE A 255 -9.95 3.80 16.24
C ILE A 255 -8.69 4.10 17.07
N MET A 256 -8.27 5.37 17.09
CA MET A 256 -7.08 5.82 17.80
C MET A 256 -7.37 6.27 19.24
N ASP A 257 -8.64 6.29 19.66
CA ASP A 257 -9.10 6.93 20.91
C ASP A 257 -8.51 8.35 21.08
N ASN A 258 -8.52 9.13 19.99
CA ASN A 258 -7.97 10.49 19.94
C ASN A 258 -8.92 11.41 19.18
N ASP A 259 -9.87 12.02 19.90
CA ASP A 259 -10.86 12.95 19.34
C ASP A 259 -10.33 14.37 19.12
N GLN A 260 -9.18 14.70 19.73
CA GLN A 260 -8.63 16.05 19.74
C GLN A 260 -7.88 16.39 18.44
N GLU A 261 -7.28 15.39 17.80
CA GLU A 261 -6.52 15.57 16.57
C GLU A 261 -7.27 14.99 15.36
N PRO A 262 -7.32 15.71 14.22
CA PRO A 262 -7.79 15.14 12.97
C PRO A 262 -7.08 13.82 12.63
N PHE A 263 -7.83 12.90 12.03
CA PHE A 263 -7.43 11.55 11.67
C PHE A 263 -6.78 10.76 12.83
N GLY A 264 -7.19 11.06 14.07
CA GLY A 264 -6.65 10.40 15.26
C GLY A 264 -5.16 10.65 15.48
N GLY A 265 -4.64 11.78 15.00
CA GLY A 265 -3.23 12.17 15.12
C GLY A 265 -2.29 11.41 14.17
N LYS A 266 -2.81 10.79 13.11
CA LYS A 266 -2.01 10.14 12.07
C LYS A 266 -1.36 11.15 11.13
N VAL A 267 -0.16 10.83 10.64
CA VAL A 267 0.41 11.55 9.50
C VAL A 267 -0.41 11.19 8.26
N PHE A 268 -1.08 12.19 7.69
CA PHE A 268 -2.01 12.03 6.57
C PHE A 268 -1.61 12.97 5.44
N VAL A 269 -1.29 12.39 4.29
CA VAL A 269 -0.87 13.10 3.09
C VAL A 269 -1.94 12.94 2.02
N LEU A 270 -2.50 14.06 1.57
CA LEU A 270 -3.37 14.12 0.41
C LEU A 270 -2.56 14.64 -0.77
N SER A 271 -2.76 14.07 -1.95
CA SER A 271 -2.15 14.52 -3.19
C SER A 271 -3.23 14.67 -4.25
N GLY A 272 -3.06 15.66 -5.12
CA GLY A 272 -3.87 15.77 -6.32
C GLY A 272 -3.73 17.12 -7.00
N ASP A 273 -4.70 17.41 -7.86
CA ASP A 273 -4.76 18.65 -8.59
C ASP A 273 -6.22 19.14 -8.70
N PHE A 274 -6.55 20.24 -8.03
CA PHE A 274 -7.89 20.83 -8.10
C PHE A 274 -8.22 21.42 -9.47
N ARG A 275 -7.24 21.55 -10.38
CA ARG A 275 -7.47 21.92 -11.79
C ARG A 275 -8.01 20.75 -12.62
N GLN A 276 -7.99 19.52 -12.08
CA GLN A 276 -8.50 18.33 -12.74
C GLN A 276 -9.96 18.07 -12.35
N ILE A 277 -10.34 16.79 -12.23
CA ILE A 277 -11.71 16.36 -12.03
C ILE A 277 -12.11 16.61 -10.57
N LEU A 278 -13.16 17.41 -10.38
CA LEU A 278 -13.83 17.60 -9.09
C LEU A 278 -14.76 16.42 -8.74
N PRO A 279 -15.25 16.30 -7.50
CA PRO A 279 -16.14 15.21 -7.14
C PRO A 279 -17.39 15.16 -8.00
N VAL A 280 -17.76 13.95 -8.43
CA VAL A 280 -18.94 13.75 -9.27
C VAL A 280 -20.20 13.77 -8.40
N VAL A 281 -21.01 14.83 -8.53
CA VAL A 281 -22.34 14.93 -7.92
C VAL A 281 -23.40 14.65 -9.00
N VAL A 282 -24.03 13.47 -8.93
CA VAL A 282 -25.00 13.03 -9.95
C VAL A 282 -26.20 13.97 -9.95
N ARG A 283 -26.42 14.66 -11.08
CA ARG A 283 -27.47 15.70 -11.26
C ARG A 283 -27.30 16.91 -10.33
N GLY A 284 -26.09 17.14 -9.82
CA GLY A 284 -25.77 18.28 -8.99
C GLY A 284 -25.59 19.58 -9.77
N THR A 285 -25.87 20.69 -9.10
CA THR A 285 -25.55 22.05 -9.52
C THR A 285 -24.06 22.36 -9.28
N PRO A 286 -23.51 23.41 -9.92
CA PRO A 286 -22.13 23.84 -9.64
C PRO A 286 -21.88 24.15 -8.17
N ALA A 287 -22.88 24.72 -7.46
CA ALA A 287 -22.79 25.00 -6.03
C ALA A 287 -22.66 23.70 -5.21
N GLU A 288 -23.44 22.67 -5.54
CA GLU A 288 -23.35 21.36 -4.88
C GLU A 288 -22.01 20.66 -5.18
N THR A 289 -21.46 20.80 -6.39
CA THR A 289 -20.11 20.29 -6.71
C THR A 289 -19.03 21.01 -5.90
N ILE A 290 -19.15 22.33 -5.73
CA ILE A 290 -18.22 23.10 -4.88
C ILE A 290 -18.36 22.69 -3.41
N ASP A 291 -19.58 22.51 -2.91
CA ASP A 291 -19.82 22.02 -1.55
C ASP A 291 -19.24 20.61 -1.35
N ALA A 292 -19.30 19.76 -2.37
CA ALA A 292 -18.72 18.42 -2.33
C ALA A 292 -17.18 18.41 -2.30
N CYS A 293 -16.51 19.49 -2.72
CA CYS A 293 -15.06 19.56 -2.76
C CYS A 293 -14.43 19.51 -1.36
N LEU A 294 -13.24 18.89 -1.27
CA LEU A 294 -12.44 18.85 -0.04
C LEU A 294 -12.18 20.24 0.56
N LYS A 295 -12.00 21.29 -0.27
CA LYS A 295 -11.81 22.68 0.19
C LYS A 295 -12.97 23.22 1.02
N SER A 296 -14.16 22.65 0.87
CA SER A 296 -15.38 23.00 1.62
C SER A 296 -15.53 22.21 2.93
N SER A 297 -14.60 21.29 3.22
CA SER A 297 -14.54 20.57 4.50
C SER A 297 -13.91 21.42 5.59
N SER A 298 -14.36 21.26 6.84
CA SER A 298 -13.67 21.82 8.00
C SER A 298 -12.23 21.31 8.14
N LEU A 299 -11.96 20.10 7.63
CA LEU A 299 -10.64 19.47 7.64
C LEU A 299 -9.60 20.26 6.83
N TRP A 300 -10.03 20.99 5.79
CA TRP A 300 -9.12 21.66 4.86
C TRP A 300 -8.17 22.65 5.55
N SER A 301 -8.66 23.36 6.55
CA SER A 301 -7.87 24.34 7.32
C SER A 301 -6.71 23.73 8.12
N HIS A 302 -6.75 22.42 8.36
CA HIS A 302 -5.70 21.70 9.09
C HIS A 302 -4.56 21.20 8.18
N PHE A 303 -4.74 21.20 6.85
CA PHE A 303 -3.73 20.72 5.92
C PHE A 303 -2.72 21.83 5.58
N LYS A 304 -1.44 21.54 5.80
CA LYS A 304 -0.35 22.34 5.24
C LYS A 304 -0.33 22.16 3.72
N GLN A 305 -0.48 23.25 2.98
CA GLN A 305 -0.49 23.22 1.51
C GLN A 305 0.94 23.33 0.97
N LEU A 306 1.37 22.28 0.28
CA LEU A 306 2.68 22.15 -0.35
C LEU A 306 2.50 22.15 -1.86
N HIS A 307 3.23 23.01 -2.58
CA HIS A 307 3.01 23.22 -4.01
C HIS A 307 4.23 22.77 -4.81
N LEU A 308 4.02 21.85 -5.76
CA LEU A 308 4.99 21.50 -6.78
C LEU A 308 4.75 22.35 -8.02
N THR A 309 5.68 23.25 -8.32
CA THR A 309 5.56 24.21 -9.44
C THR A 309 6.42 23.82 -10.64
N GLU A 310 7.45 23.01 -10.44
CA GLU A 310 8.37 22.62 -11.51
C GLU A 310 7.80 21.47 -12.36
N ASN A 311 7.69 21.71 -13.68
CA ASN A 311 7.25 20.71 -14.63
C ASN A 311 8.44 19.87 -15.11
N MET A 312 8.47 18.61 -14.67
CA MET A 312 9.56 17.68 -14.94
C MET A 312 9.60 17.24 -16.42
N ARG A 313 8.45 17.21 -17.11
CA ARG A 313 8.42 16.83 -18.54
C ARG A 313 9.06 17.89 -19.43
N ILE A 314 8.86 19.17 -19.10
CA ILE A 314 9.46 20.30 -19.84
C ILE A 314 10.98 20.32 -19.65
N GLN A 315 11.47 20.08 -18.44
CA GLN A 315 12.93 20.01 -18.19
C GLN A 315 13.60 18.83 -18.91
N SER A 316 12.86 17.74 -19.14
CA SER A 316 13.35 16.58 -19.91
C SER A 316 13.21 16.73 -21.45
N ALA A 317 12.60 17.82 -21.93
CA ALA A 317 12.36 18.05 -23.34
C ALA A 317 13.67 18.35 -24.09
N ARG A 318 13.91 17.63 -25.20
CA ARG A 318 15.16 17.71 -25.97
C ARG A 318 15.27 18.96 -26.86
N SER A 319 14.22 19.78 -26.98
CA SER A 319 14.22 21.03 -27.74
C SER A 319 13.25 22.06 -27.17
N GLU A 320 13.52 23.35 -27.44
CA GLU A 320 12.68 24.49 -27.01
C GLU A 320 11.26 24.44 -27.60
N SER A 321 11.08 23.87 -28.80
CA SER A 321 9.73 23.74 -29.39
C SER A 321 8.88 22.71 -28.64
N THR A 322 9.48 21.59 -28.21
CA THR A 322 8.79 20.56 -27.43
C THR A 322 8.52 21.03 -26.00
N ALA A 323 9.43 21.83 -25.42
CA ALA A 323 9.22 22.49 -24.14
C ALA A 323 8.05 23.49 -24.18
N ALA A 324 7.93 24.29 -25.25
CA ALA A 324 6.84 25.26 -25.44
C ALA A 324 5.46 24.59 -25.62
N GLU A 325 5.39 23.48 -26.37
CA GLU A 325 4.16 22.70 -26.51
C GLU A 325 3.74 22.03 -25.19
N LEU A 326 4.70 21.51 -24.40
CA LEU A 326 4.44 20.90 -23.09
C LEU A 326 4.11 21.91 -21.99
N ALA A 327 4.49 23.18 -22.15
CA ALA A 327 4.14 24.29 -21.24
C ALA A 327 2.72 24.82 -21.44
N ALA A 328 2.11 24.54 -22.59
CA ALA A 328 0.76 24.99 -22.94
C ALA A 328 -0.37 24.07 -22.41
N PHE A 329 -0.02 22.94 -21.79
CA PHE A 329 -0.91 21.97 -21.13
C PHE A 329 -0.75 22.00 -19.60
#